data_AF-A0A183TE35-F1
#
_entry.id   AF-A0A183TE35-F1
#
_cell.length_a   1.000
_cell.length_b   1.000
_cell.length_c   1.000
_cell.angle_alpha   90.00
_cell.angle_beta   90.00
_cell.angle_gamma   90.00
#
_symmetry.space_group_name_H-M   'P 1'
#
loop_
_entity.id
_entity.type
_entity.pdbx_description
1 polymer ?
#
loop_
_entity_poly.entity_id
_entity_poly.type
_entity_poly.pdbx_seq_one_letter_code
_entity_poly.pdbx_strand_id
1 'polypeptide(L)'
;MNGTSPGELVLHSLLRQFSSVCQTKVERALADRGEKNLAKSMRIYEDSAYQQLLAALSTCAEYALPSLLQTLTRWYDFQHSTGSAFPGHQNASKEAFVSPRTLPSAAAPPKNHSDGKTPQRDQLIRSMQTDSALKASCPTLATDQPNGPDTASAATATANASWLLMSSSEREALGERRDLSIDILYCQALTSVLKQLSFHPGHDDIINKILHQAFKHFEYKDNLQSSENKQNINLVADMYAEVVGELTQTRFALVRQHFTEKLARLRAKESSSFTTHSIISLLMGMKFFRVKMHPIEEFVSYFEFLHELGQYFLEVKEKEIRHAMAGLFVEVLLPVAAVARHEVNIPALKSFVDLLYSSTYDLANKKKHVLAVFYSANRSQVRLMALFPMVTCLLCISTKSFFLNNWPPFMSLCLSQLKSRDLGRVSLESLFRLLW
;
A
#
# COMPACT_ATOMS: atom_id res chain seq x y z
N MET A 1 41.64 -1.92 -15.54
CA MET A 1 40.48 -1.18 -16.08
C MET A 1 39.24 -1.98 -15.76
N ASN A 2 38.58 -1.72 -14.62
CA ASN A 2 37.31 -2.36 -14.30
C ASN A 2 36.23 -1.69 -15.18
N GLY A 3 35.92 -2.31 -16.32
CA GLY A 3 34.89 -1.81 -17.22
C GLY A 3 33.53 -1.95 -16.56
N THR A 4 32.98 -0.84 -16.04
CA THR A 4 31.56 -0.75 -15.67
C THR A 4 30.75 -1.14 -16.90
N SER A 5 29.85 -2.12 -16.75
CA SER A 5 29.08 -2.58 -17.90
C SER A 5 28.16 -1.44 -18.39
N PRO A 6 27.89 -1.32 -19.71
CA PRO A 6 26.97 -0.30 -20.21
C PRO A 6 25.60 -0.32 -19.51
N GLY A 7 25.09 -1.51 -19.16
CA GLY A 7 23.82 -1.65 -18.42
C GLY A 7 23.88 -1.10 -16.99
N GLU A 8 25.01 -1.25 -16.31
CA GLU A 8 25.21 -0.68 -14.97
C GLU A 8 25.26 0.85 -15.01
N LEU A 9 25.92 1.44 -16.02
CA LEU A 9 25.92 2.90 -16.22
C LEU A 9 24.51 3.44 -16.50
N VAL A 10 23.73 2.74 -17.32
CA VAL A 10 22.32 3.11 -17.59
C VAL A 10 21.50 3.06 -16.30
N LEU A 11 21.62 1.99 -15.52
CA LEU A 11 20.90 1.84 -14.25
C LEU A 11 21.27 2.94 -13.24
N HIS A 12 22.55 3.28 -13.14
CA HIS A 12 23.04 4.37 -12.30
C HIS A 12 22.46 5.71 -12.72
N SER A 13 22.49 6.02 -14.02
CA SER A 13 21.93 7.27 -14.54
C SER A 13 20.43 7.36 -14.28
N LEU A 14 19.71 6.26 -14.49
CA LEU A 14 18.26 6.18 -14.28
C LEU A 14 17.89 6.40 -12.81
N LEU A 15 18.59 5.75 -11.88
CA LEU A 15 18.35 5.90 -10.44
C LEU A 15 18.71 7.31 -9.94
N ARG A 16 19.77 7.92 -10.46
CA ARG A 16 20.11 9.32 -10.16
C ARG A 16 19.00 10.26 -10.64
N GLN A 17 18.53 10.08 -11.88
CA GLN A 17 17.44 10.88 -12.44
C GLN A 17 16.16 10.70 -11.62
N PHE A 18 15.81 9.46 -11.27
CA PHE A 18 14.67 9.16 -10.38
C PHE A 18 14.76 9.93 -9.08
N SER A 19 15.91 9.83 -8.41
CA SER A 19 16.09 10.46 -7.11
C SER A 19 16.03 11.99 -7.17
N SER A 20 16.61 12.60 -8.20
CA SER A 20 16.53 14.04 -8.45
C SER A 20 15.09 14.51 -8.72
N VAL A 21 14.35 13.79 -9.56
CA VAL A 21 12.93 14.12 -9.85
C VAL A 21 12.07 13.95 -8.60
N CYS A 22 12.30 12.89 -7.80
CA CYS A 22 11.61 12.69 -6.54
C CYS A 22 11.87 13.84 -5.56
N GLN A 23 13.12 14.31 -5.44
CA GLN A 23 13.45 15.46 -4.61
C GLN A 23 12.67 16.71 -5.05
N THR A 24 12.69 17.05 -6.34
CA THR A 24 11.93 18.21 -6.86
C THR A 24 10.43 18.08 -6.59
N LYS A 25 9.87 16.86 -6.68
CA LYS A 25 8.45 16.63 -6.36
C LYS A 25 8.16 16.83 -4.88
N VAL A 26 9.00 16.33 -3.97
CA VAL A 26 8.87 16.56 -2.52
C VAL A 26 8.98 18.05 -2.18
N GLU A 27 9.96 18.76 -2.77
CA GLU A 27 10.11 20.20 -2.57
C GLU A 27 8.87 20.97 -3.04
N ARG A 28 8.30 20.60 -4.20
CA ARG A 28 7.05 21.19 -4.70
C ARG A 28 5.88 20.93 -3.75
N ALA A 29 5.75 19.70 -3.24
CA ALA A 29 4.72 19.34 -2.27
C ALA A 29 4.80 20.18 -1.00
N LEU A 30 6.01 20.49 -0.51
CA LEU A 30 6.22 21.30 0.68
C LEU A 30 6.03 22.81 0.41
N ALA A 31 6.36 23.28 -0.79
CA ALA A 31 6.17 24.67 -1.18
C ALA A 31 4.68 25.03 -1.36
N ASP A 32 3.90 24.14 -1.96
CA ASP A 32 2.48 24.34 -2.21
C ASP A 32 1.64 23.92 -1.00
N ARG A 33 1.59 24.79 0.01
CA ARG A 33 0.82 24.57 1.25
C ARG A 33 -0.70 24.68 1.07
N GLY A 34 -1.16 25.28 -0.02
CA GLY A 34 -2.58 25.48 -0.29
C GLY A 34 -3.27 24.22 -0.82
N GLU A 35 -2.56 23.42 -1.61
CA GLU A 35 -3.07 22.15 -2.13
C GLU A 35 -2.97 21.03 -1.09
N LYS A 36 -4.13 20.52 -0.66
CA LYS A 36 -4.21 19.44 0.34
C LYS A 36 -3.93 18.07 -0.27
N ASN A 37 -4.15 17.87 -1.57
CA ASN A 37 -3.88 16.61 -2.24
C ASN A 37 -2.42 16.55 -2.75
N LEU A 38 -1.60 15.73 -2.08
CA LEU A 38 -0.18 15.59 -2.42
C LEU A 38 0.07 15.05 -3.83
N ALA A 39 -0.75 14.13 -4.34
CA ALA A 39 -0.57 13.62 -5.70
C ALA A 39 -0.76 14.70 -6.76
N LYS A 40 -1.69 15.63 -6.50
CA LYS A 40 -1.92 16.80 -7.37
C LYS A 40 -0.80 17.82 -7.24
N SER A 41 -0.39 18.14 -6.02
CA SER A 41 0.73 19.06 -5.77
C SER A 41 2.04 18.59 -6.43
N MET A 42 2.36 17.30 -6.32
CA MET A 42 3.53 16.69 -6.97
C MET A 42 3.37 16.44 -8.48
N ARG A 43 2.17 16.62 -9.03
CA ARG A 43 1.80 16.30 -10.42
C ARG A 43 2.23 14.90 -10.83
N ILE A 44 1.86 13.91 -10.03
CA ILE A 44 2.35 12.53 -10.22
C ILE A 44 1.83 11.94 -11.53
N TYR A 45 0.57 12.20 -11.87
CA TYR A 45 -0.09 11.62 -13.05
C TYR A 45 -0.02 12.51 -14.31
N GLU A 46 0.30 13.79 -14.17
CA GLU A 46 0.36 14.76 -15.30
C GLU A 46 1.76 14.87 -15.90
N ASP A 47 2.79 14.52 -15.13
CA ASP A 47 4.20 14.63 -15.53
C ASP A 47 4.60 13.41 -16.38
N SER A 48 4.50 13.56 -17.70
CA SER A 48 4.83 12.50 -18.65
C SER A 48 6.28 12.04 -18.55
N ALA A 49 7.23 12.92 -18.22
CA ALA A 49 8.63 12.58 -18.05
C ALA A 49 8.84 11.68 -16.82
N TYR A 50 8.15 11.96 -15.72
CA TYR A 50 8.15 11.08 -14.55
C TYR A 50 7.50 9.71 -14.84
N GLN A 51 6.40 9.69 -15.58
CA GLN A 51 5.76 8.42 -15.98
C GLN A 51 6.67 7.58 -16.90
N GLN A 52 7.37 8.22 -17.84
CA GLN A 52 8.38 7.54 -18.66
C GLN A 52 9.55 7.01 -17.83
N LEU A 53 9.94 7.72 -16.77
CA LEU A 53 10.99 7.30 -15.86
C LEU A 53 10.58 6.04 -15.07
N LEU A 54 9.35 5.96 -14.59
CA LEU A 54 8.79 4.77 -13.96
C LEU A 54 8.70 3.59 -14.94
N ALA A 55 8.29 3.85 -16.19
CA ALA A 55 8.26 2.83 -17.23
C ALA A 55 9.66 2.28 -17.53
N ALA A 56 10.68 3.15 -17.63
CA ALA A 56 12.07 2.75 -17.80
C ALA A 56 12.58 1.91 -16.62
N LEU A 57 12.23 2.28 -15.37
CA LEU A 57 12.54 1.47 -14.18
C LEU A 57 11.89 0.09 -14.24
N SER A 58 10.64 0.00 -14.71
CA SER A 58 9.94 -1.27 -14.92
C SER A 58 10.64 -2.14 -15.95
N THR A 59 11.08 -1.59 -17.08
CA THR A 59 11.85 -2.34 -18.09
C THR A 59 13.19 -2.81 -17.53
N CYS A 60 13.92 -1.97 -16.80
CA CYS A 60 15.17 -2.39 -16.15
C CYS A 60 14.95 -3.46 -15.07
N ALA A 61 13.77 -3.47 -14.43
CA ALA A 61 13.44 -4.45 -13.42
C ALA A 61 13.38 -5.87 -13.96
N GLU A 62 13.08 -6.09 -15.24
CA GLU A 62 13.12 -7.44 -15.86
C GLU A 62 14.48 -8.13 -15.71
N TYR A 63 15.57 -7.36 -15.63
CA TYR A 63 16.94 -7.89 -15.56
C TYR A 63 17.62 -7.63 -14.22
N ALA A 64 17.20 -6.60 -13.48
CA ALA A 64 17.91 -6.11 -12.30
C ALA A 64 17.00 -5.84 -11.09
N LEU A 65 15.80 -6.45 -11.03
CA LEU A 65 14.83 -6.22 -9.95
C LEU A 65 15.44 -6.27 -8.54
N PRO A 66 16.25 -7.28 -8.15
CA PRO A 66 16.73 -7.36 -6.77
C PRO A 66 17.61 -6.16 -6.40
N SER A 67 18.48 -5.73 -7.33
CA SER A 67 19.34 -4.57 -7.15
C SER A 67 18.53 -3.27 -7.11
N LEU A 68 17.50 -3.16 -7.95
CA LEU A 68 16.57 -2.03 -7.95
C LEU A 68 15.78 -1.95 -6.63
N LEU A 69 15.18 -3.04 -6.18
CA LEU A 69 14.44 -3.09 -4.92
C LEU A 69 15.33 -2.75 -3.73
N GLN A 70 16.55 -3.29 -3.66
CA GLN A 70 17.50 -2.94 -2.60
C GLN A 70 17.85 -1.46 -2.64
N THR A 71 18.04 -0.88 -3.83
CA THR A 71 18.43 0.53 -3.97
C THR A 71 17.27 1.48 -3.66
N LEU A 72 16.07 1.19 -4.16
CA LEU A 72 14.85 1.95 -3.84
C LEU A 72 14.52 1.88 -2.36
N THR A 73 14.67 0.71 -1.72
CA THR A 73 14.44 0.55 -0.28
C THR A 73 15.47 1.32 0.54
N ARG A 74 16.75 1.29 0.15
CA ARG A 74 17.79 2.10 0.80
C ARG A 74 17.57 3.60 0.61
N TRP A 75 17.12 4.01 -0.58
CA TRP A 75 16.72 5.40 -0.84
C TRP A 75 15.56 5.80 0.10
N TYR A 76 14.53 4.97 0.20
CA TYR A 76 13.40 5.20 1.09
C TYR A 76 13.83 5.34 2.56
N ASP A 77 14.65 4.40 3.06
CA ASP A 77 15.20 4.43 4.42
C ASP A 77 16.01 5.71 4.65
N PHE A 78 16.84 6.07 3.67
CA PHE A 78 17.68 7.27 3.75
C PHE A 78 16.84 8.54 3.88
N GLN A 79 15.81 8.71 3.03
CA GLN A 79 14.92 9.88 3.08
C GLN A 79 14.19 10.02 4.42
N HIS A 80 13.80 8.91 5.05
CA HIS A 80 13.19 8.94 6.37
C HIS A 80 14.22 9.16 7.50
N SER A 81 15.47 8.72 7.32
CA SER A 81 16.56 8.94 8.28
C SER A 81 17.07 10.37 8.30
N THR A 82 17.24 11.01 7.13
CA THR A 82 17.57 12.44 6.99
C THR A 82 16.42 13.31 7.49
N GLY A 83 15.21 12.73 7.50
CA GLY A 83 14.04 13.29 8.13
C GLY A 83 14.14 13.59 9.62
N SER A 84 15.05 12.92 10.34
CA SER A 84 15.38 13.23 11.73
C SER A 84 15.98 14.63 11.93
N ALA A 85 16.45 15.28 10.85
CA ALA A 85 16.90 16.67 10.88
C ALA A 85 15.72 17.67 10.83
N PHE A 86 14.47 17.23 10.68
CA PHE A 86 13.27 18.02 10.92
C PHE A 86 12.70 17.69 12.32
N PRO A 87 12.79 18.60 13.30
CA PRO A 87 12.14 18.45 14.60
C PRO A 87 10.61 18.34 14.43
N GLY A 88 10.05 17.20 14.88
CA GLY A 88 8.65 16.79 14.67
C GLY A 88 8.49 15.29 14.39
N HIS A 89 9.60 14.58 14.17
CA HIS A 89 9.63 13.14 13.97
C HIS A 89 9.19 12.37 15.22
N GLN A 90 7.91 11.97 15.29
CA GLN A 90 7.50 10.88 16.17
C GLN A 90 7.81 9.56 15.48
N ASN A 91 9.01 9.04 15.70
CA ASN A 91 9.30 7.66 15.36
C ASN A 91 8.61 6.76 16.40
N ALA A 92 7.46 6.19 16.01
CA ALA A 92 6.92 4.95 16.59
C ALA A 92 7.83 3.76 16.20
N SER A 93 9.10 3.84 16.59
CA SER A 93 10.14 2.85 16.34
C SER A 93 11.04 2.81 17.58
N LYS A 94 10.49 2.39 18.72
CA LYS A 94 11.27 1.88 19.86
C LYS A 94 11.35 0.36 19.81
N GLU A 95 11.68 -0.19 18.64
CA GLU A 95 12.22 -1.55 18.55
C GLU A 95 13.39 -1.48 17.57
N ALA A 96 14.51 -0.96 18.07
CA ALA A 96 15.80 -1.28 17.48
C ALA A 96 16.00 -2.78 17.67
N PHE A 97 16.00 -3.51 16.56
CA PHE A 97 16.30 -4.93 16.49
C PHE A 97 17.62 -5.21 17.21
N VAL A 98 17.55 -5.78 18.41
CA VAL A 98 18.70 -6.32 19.12
C VAL A 98 19.05 -7.63 18.42
N SER A 99 20.10 -7.61 17.60
CA SER A 99 20.71 -8.84 17.10
C SER A 99 21.18 -9.71 18.28
N PRO A 100 21.05 -11.05 18.24
CA PRO A 100 21.52 -11.90 19.33
C PRO A 100 23.04 -11.82 19.45
N ARG A 101 23.53 -11.27 20.56
CA ARG A 101 24.94 -11.34 20.98
C ARG A 101 25.32 -12.82 21.21
N THR A 102 26.31 -13.30 20.47
CA THR A 102 27.16 -14.43 20.89
C THR A 102 28.33 -13.89 21.73
N LEU A 103 28.60 -14.55 22.86
CA LEU A 103 29.66 -14.27 23.84
C LEU A 103 31.05 -14.80 23.37
N PRO A 104 32.16 -14.44 24.06
CA PRO A 104 33.46 -14.18 23.44
C PRO A 104 34.53 -15.25 23.67
N SER A 105 35.45 -15.40 22.72
CA SER A 105 36.81 -15.97 22.86
C SER A 105 37.44 -15.97 21.46
N ALA A 106 38.71 -15.71 21.16
CA ALA A 106 39.91 -15.29 21.88
C ALA A 106 40.94 -14.86 20.79
N ALA A 107 41.91 -14.02 21.16
CA ALA A 107 43.21 -13.79 20.49
C ALA A 107 43.23 -13.31 19.02
N ALA A 108 43.57 -12.03 18.86
CA ALA A 108 44.08 -11.46 17.60
C ALA A 108 45.61 -11.60 17.49
N PRO A 109 46.16 -11.75 16.28
CA PRO A 109 47.45 -11.15 15.91
C PRO A 109 47.31 -10.15 14.74
N PRO A 110 48.36 -9.35 14.44
CA PRO A 110 48.20 -7.95 14.06
C PRO A 110 47.96 -7.69 12.56
N LYS A 111 47.47 -6.47 12.34
CA LYS A 111 47.10 -5.82 11.07
C LYS A 111 48.22 -5.87 10.02
N ASN A 112 47.86 -6.25 8.80
CA ASN A 112 48.55 -5.83 7.58
C ASN A 112 47.63 -4.93 6.77
N HIS A 113 48.15 -3.74 6.44
CA HIS A 113 47.57 -2.79 5.50
C HIS A 113 47.49 -3.41 4.09
N SER A 114 46.32 -3.36 3.46
CA SER A 114 46.21 -3.25 1.99
C SER A 114 44.79 -2.85 1.57
N ASP A 115 44.73 -1.68 0.93
CA ASP A 115 43.76 -1.23 -0.07
C ASP A 115 42.26 -1.23 0.26
N GLY A 116 41.80 -0.04 0.64
CA GLY A 116 40.39 0.34 0.62
C GLY A 116 39.82 0.34 -0.80
N LYS A 117 39.08 -0.72 -1.13
CA LYS A 117 38.02 -0.68 -2.13
C LYS A 117 36.68 -0.61 -1.41
N THR A 118 36.12 0.59 -1.28
CA THR A 118 34.68 0.71 -1.06
C THR A 118 33.98 0.14 -2.30
N PRO A 119 33.07 -0.84 -2.19
CA PRO A 119 32.45 -1.45 -3.37
C PRO A 119 31.70 -0.39 -4.19
N GLN A 120 31.77 -0.49 -5.52
CA GLN A 120 31.20 0.45 -6.49
C GLN A 120 29.69 0.71 -6.27
N ARG A 121 28.99 -0.30 -5.72
CA ARG A 121 27.62 -0.21 -5.22
C ARG A 121 27.43 0.82 -4.11
N ASP A 122 28.37 0.91 -3.18
CA ASP A 122 28.36 1.91 -2.10
C ASP A 122 28.68 3.30 -2.65
N GLN A 123 29.43 3.41 -3.76
CA GLN A 123 29.65 4.69 -4.44
C GLN A 123 28.40 5.21 -5.16
N LEU A 124 27.61 4.35 -5.82
CA LEU A 124 26.30 4.74 -6.35
C LEU A 124 25.41 5.24 -5.24
N ILE A 125 25.31 4.47 -4.16
CA ILE A 125 24.49 4.82 -3.00
C ILE A 125 24.94 6.16 -2.44
N ARG A 126 26.25 6.38 -2.31
CA ARG A 126 26.81 7.66 -1.89
C ARG A 126 26.50 8.79 -2.87
N SER A 127 26.51 8.54 -4.17
CA SER A 127 26.17 9.54 -5.19
C SER A 127 24.68 9.88 -5.22
N MET A 128 23.80 8.90 -5.00
CA MET A 128 22.38 9.14 -4.76
C MET A 128 22.18 9.88 -3.43
N GLN A 129 22.93 9.54 -2.38
CA GLN A 129 22.87 10.23 -1.09
C GLN A 129 23.34 11.68 -1.16
N THR A 130 24.37 12.01 -1.96
CA THR A 130 24.84 13.40 -2.11
C THR A 130 23.93 14.24 -2.99
N ASP A 131 23.34 13.65 -4.03
CA ASP A 131 22.46 14.37 -4.97
C ASP A 131 21.00 14.44 -4.47
N SER A 132 20.62 13.60 -3.50
CA SER A 132 19.22 13.43 -3.03
C SER A 132 19.00 13.67 -1.54
N ALA A 133 20.08 13.92 -0.79
CA ALA A 133 19.90 14.65 0.44
C ALA A 133 19.27 15.99 0.02
N LEU A 134 17.97 16.16 0.31
CA LEU A 134 17.41 17.50 0.54
C LEU A 134 18.51 18.22 1.31
N LYS A 135 19.18 19.20 0.68
CA LYS A 135 20.20 19.98 1.39
C LYS A 135 19.54 20.35 2.68
N ALA A 136 20.03 19.78 3.77
CA ALA A 136 19.45 19.98 5.08
C ALA A 136 19.76 21.44 5.41
N SER A 137 18.94 22.35 4.90
CA SER A 137 18.79 23.69 5.42
C SER A 137 17.98 23.55 6.70
N CYS A 138 18.57 22.84 7.67
CA CYS A 138 18.17 22.89 9.07
C CYS A 138 19.42 23.36 9.82
N PRO A 139 19.33 24.41 10.64
CA PRO A 139 20.49 25.11 11.12
C PRO A 139 21.21 24.30 12.19
N THR A 140 22.48 23.93 11.95
CA THR A 140 23.45 23.86 13.04
C THR A 140 23.64 25.27 13.59
N LEU A 141 23.73 25.42 14.92
CA LEU A 141 24.32 26.62 15.52
C LEU A 141 25.75 26.75 14.96
N ALA A 142 25.91 27.54 13.90
CA ALA A 142 27.21 27.86 13.36
C ALA A 142 27.74 29.06 14.15
N THR A 143 28.81 28.83 14.88
CA THR A 143 29.69 29.87 15.41
C THR A 143 30.19 30.72 14.23
N ASP A 144 30.08 32.04 14.38
CA ASP A 144 30.42 33.10 13.41
C ASP A 144 31.72 32.89 12.62
N GLN A 145 31.65 33.04 11.28
CA GLN A 145 32.58 33.88 10.50
C GLN A 145 31.89 34.37 9.20
N PRO A 146 32.08 35.65 8.78
CA PRO A 146 31.41 36.24 7.63
C PRO A 146 32.27 36.13 6.35
N ASN A 147 31.66 35.83 5.20
CA ASN A 147 32.15 36.27 3.89
C ASN A 147 31.08 36.13 2.78
N GLY A 148 30.81 37.24 2.07
CA GLY A 148 30.30 37.27 0.69
C GLY A 148 28.78 37.36 0.47
N PRO A 149 28.25 38.27 -0.39
CA PRO A 149 26.82 38.40 -0.64
C PRO A 149 26.38 37.54 -1.83
N ASP A 150 25.89 36.34 -1.59
CA ASP A 150 25.24 35.51 -2.62
C ASP A 150 23.72 35.48 -2.41
N THR A 151 22.96 35.78 -3.45
CA THR A 151 21.48 35.78 -3.48
C THR A 151 20.84 34.42 -3.13
N ALA A 152 21.59 33.32 -3.16
CA ALA A 152 21.17 32.01 -2.63
C ALA A 152 21.14 31.94 -1.09
N SER A 153 21.92 32.79 -0.41
CA SER A 153 21.94 32.93 1.06
C SER A 153 20.64 33.53 1.58
N ALA A 154 20.05 34.50 0.87
CA ALA A 154 18.83 35.18 1.29
C ALA A 154 17.60 34.26 1.29
N ALA A 155 17.40 33.44 0.25
CA ALA A 155 16.29 32.49 0.20
C ALA A 155 16.39 31.40 1.29
N THR A 156 17.61 30.91 1.54
CA THR A 156 17.89 29.94 2.60
C THR A 156 17.73 30.56 4.00
N ALA A 157 18.17 31.80 4.20
CA ALA A 157 17.99 32.55 5.44
C ALA A 157 16.51 32.90 5.73
N THR A 158 15.72 33.17 4.68
CA THR A 158 14.28 33.49 4.80
C THR A 158 13.45 32.25 5.09
N ALA A 159 13.78 31.11 4.47
CA ALA A 159 13.21 29.80 4.81
C ALA A 159 13.55 29.39 6.25
N ASN A 160 14.79 29.64 6.70
CA ASN A 160 15.24 29.38 8.08
C ASN A 160 14.50 30.26 9.12
N ALA A 161 14.28 31.54 8.81
CA ALA A 161 13.52 32.45 9.69
C ALA A 161 12.04 32.07 9.76
N SER A 162 11.42 31.75 8.61
CA SER A 162 10.03 31.31 8.54
C SER A 162 9.80 30.03 9.33
N TRP A 163 10.71 29.05 9.28
CA TRP A 163 10.59 27.76 9.96
C TRP A 163 10.68 27.86 11.49
N LEU A 164 11.58 28.71 12.01
CA LEU A 164 11.72 28.96 13.45
C LEU A 164 10.52 29.71 14.07
N LEU A 165 9.79 30.46 13.24
CA LEU A 165 8.56 31.16 13.63
C LEU A 165 7.32 30.26 13.62
N MET A 166 7.41 29.02 13.11
CA MET A 166 6.28 28.09 13.05
C MET A 166 6.00 27.43 14.40
N SER A 167 4.73 27.21 14.70
CA SER A 167 4.32 26.43 15.87
C SER A 167 4.82 24.98 15.79
N SER A 168 4.88 24.27 16.92
CA SER A 168 5.26 22.84 16.94
C SER A 168 4.32 22.00 16.07
N SER A 169 3.02 22.29 16.15
CA SER A 169 1.98 21.58 15.39
C SER A 169 2.16 21.74 13.88
N GLU A 170 2.47 22.95 13.39
CA GLU A 170 2.68 23.15 11.95
C GLU A 170 3.98 22.50 11.46
N ARG A 171 5.02 22.43 12.30
CA ARG A 171 6.27 21.73 11.97
C ARG A 171 6.07 20.21 11.88
N GLU A 172 5.30 19.63 12.81
CA GLU A 172 4.90 18.23 12.77
C GLU A 172 4.05 17.91 11.54
N ALA A 173 3.07 18.77 11.22
CA ALA A 173 2.22 18.61 10.04
C ALA A 173 3.02 18.67 8.72
N LEU A 174 4.02 19.55 8.62
CA LEU A 174 4.93 19.59 7.47
C LEU A 174 5.86 18.38 7.39
N GLY A 175 6.37 17.91 8.52
CA GLY A 175 7.17 16.68 8.58
C GLY A 175 6.38 15.49 8.06
N GLU A 176 5.16 15.30 8.55
CA GLU A 176 4.24 14.26 8.07
C GLU A 176 3.93 14.43 6.58
N ARG A 177 3.71 15.66 6.10
CA ARG A 177 3.50 15.94 4.68
C ARG A 177 4.69 15.53 3.81
N ARG A 178 5.92 15.74 4.28
CA ARG A 178 7.14 15.29 3.59
C ARG A 178 7.19 13.76 3.52
N ASP A 179 6.99 13.09 4.65
CA ASP A 179 7.08 11.63 4.74
C ASP A 179 6.02 10.96 3.86
N LEU A 180 4.79 11.46 3.88
CA LEU A 180 3.73 11.01 2.98
C LEU A 180 4.07 11.24 1.51
N SER A 181 4.79 12.32 1.17
CA SER A 181 5.24 12.55 -0.21
C SER A 181 6.28 11.50 -0.64
N ILE A 182 7.19 11.13 0.26
CA ILE A 182 8.20 10.09 0.02
C ILE A 182 7.51 8.72 -0.13
N ASP A 183 6.57 8.39 0.76
CA ASP A 183 5.78 7.16 0.69
C ASP A 183 5.03 7.01 -0.65
N ILE A 184 4.39 8.10 -1.11
CA ILE A 184 3.68 8.12 -2.39
C ILE A 184 4.64 7.80 -3.55
N LEU A 185 5.81 8.45 -3.59
CA LEU A 185 6.79 8.24 -4.66
C LEU A 185 7.39 6.82 -4.61
N TYR A 186 7.65 6.32 -3.41
CA TYR A 186 8.15 4.97 -3.20
C TYR A 186 7.14 3.92 -3.67
N CYS A 187 5.85 4.06 -3.32
CA CYS A 187 4.80 3.15 -3.79
C CYS A 187 4.66 3.18 -5.32
N GLN A 188 4.75 4.34 -5.98
CA GLN A 188 4.74 4.43 -7.45
C GLN A 188 5.89 3.66 -8.10
N ALA A 189 7.09 3.79 -7.54
CA ALA A 189 8.25 3.04 -8.00
C ALA A 189 8.06 1.53 -7.77
N LEU A 190 7.61 1.13 -6.58
CA LEU A 190 7.35 -0.26 -6.24
C LEU A 190 6.32 -0.91 -7.17
N THR A 191 5.15 -0.31 -7.35
CA THR A 191 4.10 -0.85 -8.25
C THR A 191 4.59 -0.98 -9.70
N SER A 192 5.56 -0.15 -10.11
CA SER A 192 6.15 -0.23 -11.45
C SER A 192 7.13 -1.39 -11.59
N VAL A 193 8.01 -1.61 -10.60
CA VAL A 193 9.06 -2.63 -10.67
C VAL A 193 8.59 -4.01 -10.23
N LEU A 194 7.67 -4.11 -9.27
CA LEU A 194 7.20 -5.39 -8.70
C LEU A 194 6.41 -6.24 -9.69
N LYS A 195 5.89 -5.66 -10.78
CA LYS A 195 5.30 -6.40 -11.90
C LYS A 195 6.25 -7.42 -12.53
N GLN A 196 7.56 -7.18 -12.43
CA GLN A 196 8.60 -8.06 -12.95
C GLN A 196 9.02 -9.16 -11.94
N LEU A 197 8.39 -9.23 -10.75
CA LEU A 197 8.82 -10.13 -9.67
C LEU A 197 8.70 -11.61 -10.03
N SER A 198 7.83 -11.98 -10.97
CA SER A 198 7.69 -13.36 -11.48
C SER A 198 8.98 -13.87 -12.14
N PHE A 199 9.81 -12.99 -12.72
CA PHE A 199 11.08 -13.34 -13.35
C PHE A 199 12.23 -13.54 -12.35
N HIS A 200 12.01 -13.21 -11.07
CA HIS A 200 13.04 -13.21 -10.04
C HIS A 200 12.61 -14.03 -8.81
N PRO A 201 12.84 -15.37 -8.81
CA PRO A 201 12.61 -16.19 -7.63
C PRO A 201 13.57 -15.80 -6.48
N GLY A 202 13.07 -15.83 -5.23
CA GLY A 202 13.81 -15.42 -4.03
C GLY A 202 13.56 -13.97 -3.60
N HIS A 203 14.43 -13.46 -2.72
CA HIS A 203 14.40 -12.10 -2.15
C HIS A 203 13.31 -11.80 -1.13
N ASP A 204 12.83 -12.85 -0.45
CA ASP A 204 11.78 -12.75 0.57
C ASP A 204 12.13 -11.77 1.70
N ASP A 205 13.40 -11.55 2.01
CA ASP A 205 13.82 -10.56 3.03
C ASP A 205 13.38 -9.14 2.68
N ILE A 206 13.57 -8.72 1.42
CA ILE A 206 13.22 -7.37 0.96
C ILE A 206 11.70 -7.27 0.80
N ILE A 207 11.07 -8.32 0.29
CA ILE A 207 9.61 -8.38 0.19
C ILE A 207 8.98 -8.31 1.58
N ASN A 208 9.52 -9.03 2.56
CA ASN A 208 9.09 -8.94 3.95
C ASN A 208 9.24 -7.51 4.46
N LYS A 209 10.35 -6.82 4.20
CA LYS A 209 10.50 -5.43 4.61
C LYS A 209 9.43 -4.52 3.99
N ILE A 210 9.14 -4.67 2.70
CA ILE A 210 8.08 -3.92 2.01
C ILE A 210 6.70 -4.23 2.62
N LEU A 211 6.41 -5.50 2.90
CA LEU A 211 5.16 -5.92 3.55
C LEU A 211 5.05 -5.34 4.96
N HIS A 212 6.09 -5.43 5.79
CA HIS A 212 6.09 -4.81 7.12
C HIS A 212 5.76 -3.32 7.05
N GLN A 213 6.32 -2.60 6.07
CA GLN A 213 6.00 -1.19 5.86
C GLN A 213 4.53 -1.00 5.45
N ALA A 214 4.04 -1.76 4.46
CA ALA A 214 2.65 -1.67 4.02
C ALA A 214 1.66 -1.92 5.18
N PHE A 215 1.87 -2.99 5.95
CA PHE A 215 1.02 -3.33 7.09
C PHE A 215 1.09 -2.30 8.23
N LYS A 216 2.21 -1.59 8.40
CA LYS A 216 2.30 -0.44 9.31
C LYS A 216 1.38 0.71 8.85
N HIS A 217 1.27 0.96 7.55
CA HIS A 217 0.34 1.96 7.02
C HIS A 217 -1.13 1.54 7.04
N PHE A 218 -1.43 0.25 7.25
CA PHE A 218 -2.79 -0.24 7.45
C PHE A 218 -3.26 -0.15 8.90
N GLU A 219 -2.37 0.15 9.85
CA GLU A 219 -2.76 0.31 11.25
C GLU A 219 -3.69 1.50 11.44
N TYR A 220 -4.79 1.26 12.15
CA TYR A 220 -5.74 2.31 12.48
C TYR A 220 -5.15 3.29 13.50
N LYS A 221 -5.39 4.58 13.26
CA LYS A 221 -4.92 5.68 14.11
C LYS A 221 -6.14 6.49 14.59
N ASP A 222 -6.38 6.54 15.90
CA ASP A 222 -7.54 7.22 16.49
C ASP A 222 -7.57 8.73 16.20
N ASN A 223 -6.40 9.36 16.18
CA ASN A 223 -6.21 10.78 15.89
C ASN A 223 -6.19 11.11 14.38
N LEU A 224 -6.50 10.15 13.51
CA LEU A 224 -6.47 10.36 12.06
C LEU A 224 -7.48 11.43 11.62
N GLN A 225 -8.67 11.48 12.25
CA GLN A 225 -9.71 12.44 11.85
C GLN A 225 -9.32 13.89 12.15
N SER A 226 -8.50 14.10 13.18
CA SER A 226 -7.93 15.38 13.56
C SER A 226 -6.65 15.77 12.80
N SER A 227 -6.03 14.84 12.05
CA SER A 227 -4.83 15.16 11.26
C SER A 227 -5.18 16.05 10.07
N GLU A 228 -4.40 17.12 9.88
CA GLU A 228 -4.49 18.00 8.71
C GLU A 228 -4.19 17.24 7.40
N ASN A 229 -3.35 16.18 7.47
CA ASN A 229 -2.93 15.37 6.34
C ASN A 229 -3.78 14.10 6.13
N LYS A 230 -4.93 13.95 6.80
CA LYS A 230 -5.74 12.72 6.77
C LYS A 230 -6.04 12.18 5.36
N GLN A 231 -6.26 13.06 4.38
CA GLN A 231 -6.50 12.66 2.99
C GLN A 231 -5.27 11.98 2.38
N ASN A 232 -4.07 12.49 2.68
CA ASN A 232 -2.82 11.96 2.18
C ASN A 232 -2.39 10.68 2.90
N ILE A 233 -2.67 10.56 4.20
CA ILE A 233 -2.47 9.30 4.95
C ILE A 233 -3.33 8.19 4.33
N ASN A 234 -4.58 8.50 4.01
CA ASN A 234 -5.45 7.58 3.29
C ASN A 234 -4.91 7.26 1.89
N LEU A 235 -4.47 8.26 1.13
CA LEU A 235 -3.85 8.02 -0.18
C LEU A 235 -2.65 7.06 -0.08
N VAL A 236 -1.73 7.29 0.86
CA VAL A 236 -0.55 6.43 1.06
C VAL A 236 -0.96 4.99 1.37
N ALA A 237 -1.91 4.80 2.28
CA ALA A 237 -2.41 3.45 2.56
C ALA A 237 -3.07 2.79 1.33
N ASP A 238 -3.60 3.56 0.36
CA ASP A 238 -4.20 2.98 -0.86
C ASP A 238 -3.12 2.50 -1.81
N MET A 239 -2.05 3.29 -1.91
CA MET A 239 -0.91 2.96 -2.73
C MET A 239 -0.16 1.75 -2.17
N TYR A 240 -0.01 1.64 -0.84
CA TYR A 240 0.51 0.41 -0.24
C TYR A 240 -0.42 -0.79 -0.42
N ALA A 241 -1.75 -0.59 -0.40
CA ALA A 241 -2.69 -1.67 -0.71
C ALA A 241 -2.50 -2.16 -2.16
N GLU A 242 -2.22 -1.25 -3.11
CA GLU A 242 -1.92 -1.62 -4.51
C GLU A 242 -0.60 -2.40 -4.61
N VAL A 243 0.45 -1.97 -3.89
CA VAL A 243 1.71 -2.71 -3.78
C VAL A 243 1.48 -4.13 -3.23
N VAL A 244 0.67 -4.29 -2.18
CA VAL A 244 0.30 -5.61 -1.64
C VAL A 244 -0.50 -6.43 -2.65
N GLY A 245 -1.38 -5.80 -3.42
CA GLY A 245 -2.11 -6.44 -4.52
C GLY A 245 -1.18 -7.03 -5.58
N GLU A 246 -0.15 -6.29 -5.99
CA GLU A 246 0.87 -6.77 -6.93
C GLU A 246 1.70 -7.92 -6.33
N LEU A 247 2.16 -7.77 -5.08
CA LEU A 247 2.90 -8.83 -4.38
C LEU A 247 2.10 -10.11 -4.21
N THR A 248 0.77 -10.00 -4.10
CA THR A 248 -0.10 -11.16 -4.00
C THR A 248 0.06 -12.07 -5.22
N GLN A 249 0.32 -11.56 -6.43
CA GLN A 249 0.43 -12.36 -7.66
C GLN A 249 1.62 -13.34 -7.68
N THR A 250 2.66 -13.06 -6.90
CA THR A 250 3.94 -13.79 -6.94
C THR A 250 4.39 -14.30 -5.57
N ARG A 251 3.92 -13.67 -4.49
CA ARG A 251 4.30 -13.95 -3.09
C ARG A 251 3.07 -14.13 -2.20
N PHE A 252 2.03 -14.78 -2.72
CA PHE A 252 0.76 -15.00 -2.02
C PHE A 252 0.94 -15.56 -0.60
N ALA A 253 1.78 -16.58 -0.42
CA ALA A 253 1.99 -17.20 0.89
C ALA A 253 2.49 -16.22 1.96
N LEU A 254 3.43 -15.34 1.59
CA LEU A 254 3.95 -14.31 2.51
C LEU A 254 2.88 -13.26 2.83
N VAL A 255 2.15 -12.77 1.81
CA VAL A 255 1.05 -11.81 2.02
C VAL A 255 -0.02 -12.40 2.94
N ARG A 256 -0.42 -13.65 2.69
CA ARG A 256 -1.38 -14.40 3.53
C ARG A 256 -0.86 -14.52 4.95
N GLN A 257 0.40 -14.90 5.15
CA GLN A 257 0.98 -15.01 6.48
C GLN A 257 0.89 -13.69 7.25
N HIS A 258 1.36 -12.58 6.68
CA HIS A 258 1.31 -11.26 7.31
C HIS A 258 -0.11 -10.83 7.67
N PHE A 259 -1.05 -11.01 6.73
CA PHE A 259 -2.45 -10.67 6.94
C PHE A 259 -3.08 -11.51 8.05
N THR A 260 -2.94 -12.84 7.97
CA THR A 260 -3.55 -13.78 8.92
C THR A 260 -2.98 -13.59 10.33
N GLU A 261 -1.66 -13.40 10.46
CA GLU A 261 -1.05 -13.09 11.76
C GLU A 261 -1.58 -11.80 12.36
N LYS A 262 -1.68 -10.72 11.56
CA LYS A 262 -2.19 -9.43 12.04
C LYS A 262 -3.68 -9.52 12.41
N LEU A 263 -4.49 -10.19 11.60
CA LEU A 263 -5.90 -10.40 11.87
C LEU A 263 -6.11 -11.22 13.14
N ALA A 264 -5.36 -12.31 13.32
CA ALA A 264 -5.42 -13.13 14.52
C ALA A 264 -5.06 -12.33 15.78
N ARG A 265 -4.00 -11.50 15.72
CA ARG A 265 -3.63 -10.60 16.82
C ARG A 265 -4.71 -9.59 17.17
N LEU A 266 -5.44 -9.07 16.18
CA LEU A 266 -6.55 -8.14 16.42
C LEU A 266 -7.79 -8.85 16.99
N ARG A 267 -8.09 -10.06 16.51
CA ARG A 267 -9.21 -10.90 16.99
C ARG A 267 -9.01 -11.38 18.44
N ALA A 268 -7.76 -11.53 18.88
CA ALA A 268 -7.45 -11.91 20.26
C ALA A 268 -7.65 -10.77 21.27
N LYS A 269 -7.79 -9.52 20.81
CA LYS A 269 -8.07 -8.36 21.67
C LYS A 269 -9.56 -8.29 22.00
N GLU A 270 -9.86 -7.64 23.12
CA GLU A 270 -11.24 -7.39 23.52
C GLU A 270 -11.99 -6.55 22.47
N SER A 271 -13.26 -6.90 22.22
CA SER A 271 -14.10 -6.18 21.27
C SER A 271 -14.31 -4.75 21.75
N SER A 272 -13.82 -3.79 20.95
CA SER A 272 -13.94 -2.36 21.21
C SER A 272 -14.10 -1.63 19.87
N SER A 273 -14.56 -0.37 19.91
CA SER A 273 -14.62 0.46 18.70
C SER A 273 -13.25 0.55 18.02
N PHE A 274 -12.17 0.69 18.79
CA PHE A 274 -10.81 0.73 18.27
C PHE A 274 -10.43 -0.58 17.55
N THR A 275 -10.72 -1.73 18.16
CA THR A 275 -10.45 -3.05 17.57
C THR A 275 -11.24 -3.23 16.27
N THR A 276 -12.51 -2.83 16.24
CA THR A 276 -13.37 -2.86 15.05
C THR A 276 -12.79 -2.03 13.91
N HIS A 277 -12.41 -0.78 14.17
CA HIS A 277 -11.80 0.09 13.16
C HIS A 277 -10.42 -0.42 12.71
N SER A 278 -9.65 -1.03 13.61
CA SER A 278 -8.37 -1.67 13.28
C SER A 278 -8.54 -2.84 12.31
N ILE A 279 -9.53 -3.70 12.55
CA ILE A 279 -9.84 -4.83 11.66
C ILE A 279 -10.31 -4.30 10.30
N ILE A 280 -11.19 -3.29 10.28
CA ILE A 280 -11.67 -2.68 9.02
C ILE A 280 -10.50 -2.07 8.23
N SER A 281 -9.59 -1.35 8.91
CA SER A 281 -8.41 -0.75 8.27
C SER A 281 -7.50 -1.81 7.65
N LEU A 282 -7.27 -2.92 8.37
CA LEU A 282 -6.53 -4.07 7.86
C LEU A 282 -7.20 -4.71 6.62
N LEU A 283 -8.52 -4.92 6.67
CA LEU A 283 -9.28 -5.47 5.54
C LEU A 283 -9.18 -4.58 4.30
N MET A 284 -9.20 -3.26 4.49
CA MET A 284 -9.05 -2.31 3.38
C MET A 284 -7.65 -2.32 2.76
N GLY A 285 -6.62 -2.67 3.53
CA GLY A 285 -5.26 -2.89 3.01
C GLY A 285 -5.17 -4.03 1.98
N MET A 286 -6.16 -4.93 1.97
CA MET A 286 -6.24 -6.06 1.03
C MET A 286 -7.14 -5.79 -0.17
N LYS A 287 -7.70 -4.58 -0.34
CA LYS A 287 -8.73 -4.32 -1.38
C LYS A 287 -8.27 -4.55 -2.83
N PHE A 288 -6.97 -4.48 -3.09
CA PHE A 288 -6.38 -4.75 -4.41
C PHE A 288 -5.88 -6.19 -4.56
N PHE A 289 -6.21 -7.08 -3.61
CA PHE A 289 -5.95 -8.50 -3.74
C PHE A 289 -6.59 -9.06 -5.01
N ARG A 290 -5.79 -9.74 -5.84
CA ARG A 290 -6.24 -10.35 -7.09
C ARG A 290 -5.98 -11.85 -7.04
N VAL A 291 -7.00 -12.63 -7.41
CA VAL A 291 -6.85 -14.08 -7.55
C VAL A 291 -6.14 -14.36 -8.87
N LYS A 292 -5.07 -15.15 -8.80
CA LYS A 292 -4.40 -15.66 -10.00
C LYS A 292 -5.13 -16.91 -10.47
N MET A 293 -5.60 -16.89 -11.72
CA MET A 293 -6.44 -17.97 -12.28
C MET A 293 -5.65 -19.22 -12.66
N HIS A 294 -4.36 -19.08 -12.97
CA HIS A 294 -3.49 -20.16 -13.44
C HIS A 294 -2.11 -20.05 -12.79
N PRO A 295 -1.46 -21.17 -12.40
CA PRO A 295 -1.96 -22.54 -12.51
C PRO A 295 -3.05 -22.87 -11.46
N ILE A 296 -3.72 -24.01 -11.61
CA ILE A 296 -4.91 -24.36 -10.83
C ILE A 296 -4.61 -24.50 -9.33
N GLU A 297 -3.41 -24.94 -8.97
CA GLU A 297 -2.96 -25.13 -7.59
C GLU A 297 -2.88 -23.79 -6.85
N GLU A 298 -2.43 -22.74 -7.54
CA GLU A 298 -2.44 -21.39 -7.00
C GLU A 298 -3.88 -20.91 -6.84
N PHE A 299 -4.73 -21.04 -7.86
CA PHE A 299 -6.14 -20.68 -7.78
C PHE A 299 -6.85 -21.34 -6.58
N VAL A 300 -6.61 -22.63 -6.35
CA VAL A 300 -7.15 -23.36 -5.19
C VAL A 300 -6.64 -22.73 -3.90
N SER A 301 -5.34 -22.46 -3.80
CA SER A 301 -4.73 -21.83 -2.61
C SER A 301 -5.34 -20.43 -2.31
N TYR A 302 -5.67 -19.64 -3.35
CA TYR A 302 -6.41 -18.38 -3.19
C TYR A 302 -7.79 -18.61 -2.59
N PHE A 303 -8.55 -19.59 -3.10
CA PHE A 303 -9.91 -19.86 -2.63
C PHE A 303 -9.95 -20.53 -1.25
N GLU A 304 -8.93 -21.30 -0.87
CA GLU A 304 -8.77 -21.78 0.50
C GLU A 304 -8.63 -20.62 1.48
N PHE A 305 -7.81 -19.62 1.16
CA PHE A 305 -7.70 -18.40 1.97
C PHE A 305 -9.00 -17.59 1.98
N LEU A 306 -9.67 -17.41 0.84
CA LEU A 306 -10.97 -16.74 0.81
C LEU A 306 -12.02 -17.51 1.61
N HIS A 307 -11.94 -18.84 1.66
CA HIS A 307 -12.80 -19.68 2.48
C HIS A 307 -12.55 -19.47 3.98
N GLU A 308 -11.30 -19.33 4.42
CA GLU A 308 -10.96 -18.94 5.81
C GLU A 308 -11.53 -17.56 6.17
N LEU A 309 -11.44 -16.58 5.25
CA LEU A 309 -12.11 -15.29 5.43
C LEU A 309 -13.63 -15.45 5.44
N GLY A 310 -14.17 -16.36 4.63
CA GLY A 310 -15.60 -16.65 4.60
C GLY A 310 -16.12 -17.19 5.94
N GLN A 311 -15.36 -18.08 6.57
CA GLN A 311 -15.66 -18.57 7.92
C GLN A 311 -15.65 -17.42 8.93
N TYR A 312 -14.63 -16.57 8.89
CA TYR A 312 -14.58 -15.39 9.75
C TYR A 312 -15.78 -14.45 9.54
N PHE A 313 -16.22 -14.23 8.30
CA PHE A 313 -17.41 -13.44 7.99
C PHE A 313 -18.69 -13.97 8.68
N LEU A 314 -18.82 -15.28 8.80
CA LEU A 314 -19.95 -15.93 9.48
C LEU A 314 -19.85 -15.85 11.01
N GLU A 315 -18.63 -15.85 11.56
CA GLU A 315 -18.36 -15.80 13.01
C GLU A 315 -18.53 -14.39 13.63
N VAL A 316 -18.14 -13.35 12.88
CA VAL A 316 -18.13 -11.95 13.35
C VAL A 316 -19.52 -11.51 13.81
N LYS A 317 -19.62 -10.80 14.93
CA LYS A 317 -20.90 -10.26 15.44
C LYS A 317 -21.13 -8.81 15.00
N GLU A 318 -20.04 -8.07 14.86
CA GLU A 318 -19.97 -6.66 14.52
C GLU A 318 -20.36 -6.44 13.06
N LYS A 319 -21.39 -5.63 12.83
CA LYS A 319 -21.95 -5.43 11.49
C LYS A 319 -20.95 -4.71 10.59
N GLU A 320 -20.20 -3.76 11.13
CA GLU A 320 -19.24 -2.93 10.42
C GLU A 320 -18.13 -3.79 9.80
N ILE A 321 -17.62 -4.78 10.54
CA ILE A 321 -16.63 -5.75 10.03
C ILE A 321 -17.26 -6.61 8.92
N ARG A 322 -18.48 -7.13 9.12
CA ARG A 322 -19.17 -7.92 8.06
C ARG A 322 -19.33 -7.12 6.76
N HIS A 323 -19.71 -5.84 6.84
CA HIS A 323 -19.84 -5.01 5.64
C HIS A 323 -18.49 -4.73 4.98
N ALA A 324 -17.42 -4.50 5.76
CA ALA A 324 -16.08 -4.34 5.23
C ALA A 324 -15.60 -5.61 4.51
N MET A 325 -15.87 -6.79 5.09
CA MET A 325 -15.56 -8.08 4.47
C MET A 325 -16.36 -8.32 3.19
N ALA A 326 -17.67 -8.02 3.20
CA ALA A 326 -18.48 -8.10 1.99
C ALA A 326 -17.93 -7.20 0.88
N GLY A 327 -17.50 -5.97 1.23
CA GLY A 327 -16.82 -5.07 0.29
C GLY A 327 -15.53 -5.68 -0.26
N LEU A 328 -14.69 -6.24 0.60
CA LEU A 328 -13.46 -6.92 0.18
C LEU A 328 -13.75 -8.09 -0.77
N PHE A 329 -14.73 -8.94 -0.46
CA PHE A 329 -15.12 -10.03 -1.35
C PHE A 329 -15.58 -9.52 -2.72
N VAL A 330 -16.36 -8.44 -2.78
CA VAL A 330 -16.76 -7.85 -4.07
C VAL A 330 -15.55 -7.39 -4.87
N GLU A 331 -14.60 -6.69 -4.26
CA GLU A 331 -13.39 -6.21 -4.95
C GLU A 331 -12.53 -7.36 -5.50
N VAL A 332 -12.44 -8.46 -4.75
CA VAL A 332 -11.66 -9.65 -5.13
C VAL A 332 -12.38 -10.50 -6.17
N LEU A 333 -13.69 -10.71 -6.01
CA LEU A 333 -14.46 -11.63 -6.85
C LEU A 333 -14.92 -11.00 -8.16
N LEU A 334 -15.05 -9.67 -8.24
CA LEU A 334 -15.52 -9.02 -9.46
C LEU A 334 -14.63 -9.30 -10.69
N PRO A 335 -13.28 -9.22 -10.62
CA PRO A 335 -12.42 -9.65 -11.71
C PRO A 335 -12.52 -11.14 -12.02
N VAL A 336 -12.71 -11.99 -11.00
CA VAL A 336 -12.85 -13.44 -11.18
C VAL A 336 -14.13 -13.75 -11.94
N ALA A 337 -15.25 -13.12 -11.57
CA ALA A 337 -16.53 -13.24 -12.25
C ALA A 337 -16.47 -12.84 -13.72
N ALA A 338 -15.62 -11.87 -14.08
CA ALA A 338 -15.47 -11.42 -15.46
C ALA A 338 -14.77 -12.43 -16.38
N VAL A 339 -14.00 -13.39 -15.82
CA VAL A 339 -13.16 -14.30 -16.63
C VAL A 339 -13.39 -15.79 -16.32
N ALA A 340 -13.99 -16.14 -15.19
CA ALA A 340 -14.23 -17.52 -14.78
C ALA A 340 -15.17 -18.23 -15.76
N ARG A 341 -14.75 -19.38 -16.28
CA ARG A 341 -15.55 -20.21 -17.19
C ARG A 341 -15.54 -21.66 -16.78
N HIS A 342 -14.36 -22.26 -16.73
CA HIS A 342 -14.21 -23.67 -16.37
C HIS A 342 -13.95 -23.81 -14.87
N GLU A 343 -13.39 -22.77 -14.25
CA GLU A 343 -13.02 -22.68 -12.84
C GLU A 343 -14.23 -22.79 -11.92
N VAL A 344 -15.42 -22.40 -12.37
CA VAL A 344 -16.69 -22.59 -11.64
C VAL A 344 -16.97 -24.06 -11.30
N ASN A 345 -16.27 -25.00 -11.97
CA ASN A 345 -16.37 -26.42 -11.68
C ASN A 345 -15.37 -26.91 -10.62
N ILE A 346 -14.42 -26.08 -10.19
CA ILE A 346 -13.39 -26.41 -9.19
C ILE A 346 -14.04 -26.52 -7.79
N PRO A 347 -13.76 -27.62 -7.04
CA PRO A 347 -14.37 -27.84 -5.73
C PRO A 347 -14.16 -26.71 -4.71
N ALA A 348 -12.98 -26.10 -4.67
CA ALA A 348 -12.69 -25.00 -3.75
C ALA A 348 -13.61 -23.79 -3.96
N LEU A 349 -13.86 -23.42 -5.22
CA LEU A 349 -14.78 -22.33 -5.56
C LEU A 349 -16.24 -22.71 -5.25
N LYS A 350 -16.67 -23.94 -5.55
CA LYS A 350 -18.02 -24.42 -5.20
C LYS A 350 -18.26 -24.35 -3.70
N SER A 351 -17.35 -24.91 -2.90
CA SER A 351 -17.43 -24.88 -1.44
C SER A 351 -17.49 -23.46 -0.89
N PHE A 352 -16.72 -22.53 -1.47
CA PHE A 352 -16.76 -21.13 -1.09
C PHE A 352 -18.12 -20.46 -1.40
N VAL A 353 -18.70 -20.73 -2.56
CA VAL A 353 -20.04 -20.21 -2.92
C VAL A 353 -21.10 -20.78 -1.98
N ASP A 354 -21.08 -22.10 -1.77
CA ASP A 354 -22.03 -22.79 -0.90
C ASP A 354 -21.95 -22.29 0.56
N LEU A 355 -20.73 -22.02 1.05
CA LEU A 355 -20.49 -21.47 2.39
C LEU A 355 -21.17 -20.11 2.60
N LEU A 356 -21.08 -19.21 1.62
CA LEU A 356 -21.43 -17.80 1.81
C LEU A 356 -22.83 -17.44 1.31
N TYR A 357 -23.31 -18.07 0.24
CA TYR A 357 -24.50 -17.60 -0.48
C TYR A 357 -25.73 -17.42 0.41
N SER A 358 -26.12 -18.45 1.18
CA SER A 358 -27.34 -18.40 2.00
C SER A 358 -27.29 -17.26 3.02
N SER A 359 -26.17 -17.12 3.72
CA SER A 359 -25.98 -16.08 4.73
C SER A 359 -26.00 -14.70 4.10
N THR A 360 -25.24 -14.49 3.02
CA THR A 360 -25.20 -13.19 2.32
C THR A 360 -26.56 -12.79 1.76
N TYR A 361 -27.31 -13.74 1.19
CA TYR A 361 -28.66 -13.53 0.68
C TYR A 361 -29.63 -13.11 1.81
N ASP A 362 -29.60 -13.81 2.94
CA ASP A 362 -30.45 -13.49 4.09
C ASP A 362 -30.14 -12.10 4.67
N LEU A 363 -28.84 -11.72 4.69
CA LEU A 363 -28.43 -10.38 5.09
C LEU A 363 -28.93 -9.32 4.09
N ALA A 364 -28.88 -9.60 2.79
CA ALA A 364 -29.37 -8.70 1.74
C ALA A 364 -30.90 -8.52 1.81
N ASN A 365 -31.65 -9.57 2.16
CA ASN A 365 -33.11 -9.54 2.26
C ASN A 365 -33.62 -8.82 3.53
N LYS A 366 -32.79 -8.68 4.58
CA LYS A 366 -33.16 -8.01 5.83
C LYS A 366 -33.19 -6.48 5.68
N LYS A 367 -34.39 -5.89 5.68
CA LYS A 367 -34.64 -4.42 5.58
C LYS A 367 -33.83 -3.52 6.54
N LYS A 368 -33.36 -4.04 7.69
CA LYS A 368 -32.56 -3.30 8.69
C LYS A 368 -31.06 -3.15 8.34
N HIS A 369 -30.52 -3.96 7.44
CA HIS A 369 -29.09 -3.90 7.04
C HIS A 369 -28.83 -2.97 5.86
N VAL A 370 -29.91 -2.48 5.22
CA VAL A 370 -29.89 -1.69 3.99
C VAL A 370 -29.52 -0.21 4.22
N LEU A 371 -29.67 0.31 5.45
CA LEU A 371 -29.64 1.75 5.73
C LEU A 371 -28.43 2.24 6.54
N ALA A 372 -27.52 1.36 6.97
CA ALA A 372 -26.53 1.70 8.00
C ALA A 372 -25.08 1.39 7.59
N VAL A 373 -24.54 2.08 6.58
CA VAL A 373 -23.09 2.35 6.46
C VAL A 373 -22.84 3.74 5.84
N PHE A 374 -23.62 4.77 6.14
CA PHE A 374 -23.13 6.13 5.86
C PHE A 374 -22.14 6.44 6.97
N TYR A 375 -20.85 6.23 6.75
CA TYR A 375 -19.72 7.00 7.31
C TYR A 375 -18.39 6.31 6.96
N SER A 376 -17.81 6.71 5.83
CA SER A 376 -16.38 7.00 5.79
C SER A 376 -16.15 8.00 4.67
N ALA A 377 -16.32 9.28 5.03
CA ALA A 377 -15.90 10.40 4.21
C ALA A 377 -14.37 10.29 4.02
N ASN A 378 -13.92 10.32 2.75
CA ASN A 378 -12.54 10.12 2.28
C ASN A 378 -12.00 8.68 2.24
N ARG A 379 -12.59 7.88 1.34
CA ARG A 379 -11.86 7.03 0.37
C ARG A 379 -12.87 6.46 -0.63
N SER A 380 -13.07 7.19 -1.72
CA SER A 380 -13.79 6.83 -2.96
C SER A 380 -14.89 5.76 -2.83
N GLN A 381 -16.00 6.17 -2.21
CA GLN A 381 -17.37 5.97 -2.69
C GLN A 381 -17.78 4.62 -3.34
N VAL A 382 -17.47 3.45 -2.75
CA VAL A 382 -18.22 2.20 -3.01
C VAL A 382 -18.27 1.33 -1.74
N ARG A 383 -18.97 1.75 -0.68
CA ARG A 383 -19.01 0.91 0.55
C ARG A 383 -20.33 0.78 1.26
N LEU A 384 -21.39 1.30 0.66
CA LEU A 384 -22.68 1.35 1.33
C LEU A 384 -23.60 0.16 1.06
N MET A 385 -23.30 -0.66 0.05
CA MET A 385 -24.25 -1.68 -0.40
C MET A 385 -23.57 -2.93 -0.92
N ALA A 386 -22.48 -3.38 -0.27
CA ALA A 386 -21.69 -4.52 -0.76
C ALA A 386 -22.45 -5.85 -0.79
N LEU A 387 -23.57 -5.99 -0.06
CA LEU A 387 -24.33 -7.26 0.00
C LEU A 387 -24.97 -7.64 -1.34
N PHE A 388 -25.59 -6.71 -2.07
CA PHE A 388 -26.20 -7.01 -3.38
C PHE A 388 -25.15 -7.35 -4.45
N PRO A 389 -24.07 -6.57 -4.62
CA PRO A 389 -22.94 -6.95 -5.45
C PRO A 389 -22.24 -8.23 -4.99
N MET A 390 -22.21 -8.55 -3.69
CA MET A 390 -21.62 -9.80 -3.20
C MET A 390 -22.47 -11.00 -3.61
N VAL A 391 -23.80 -10.95 -3.41
CA VAL A 391 -24.71 -12.00 -3.91
C VAL A 391 -24.58 -12.13 -5.44
N THR A 392 -24.48 -11.01 -6.15
CA THR A 392 -24.24 -10.99 -7.59
C THR A 392 -22.93 -11.70 -7.96
N CYS A 393 -21.81 -11.37 -7.32
CA CYS A 393 -20.53 -12.01 -7.59
C CYS A 393 -20.58 -13.52 -7.29
N LEU A 394 -21.19 -13.93 -6.16
CA LEU A 394 -21.36 -15.34 -5.79
C LEU A 394 -22.19 -16.10 -6.83
N LEU A 395 -23.25 -15.50 -7.37
CA LEU A 395 -24.02 -16.08 -8.47
C LEU A 395 -23.17 -16.19 -9.74
N CYS A 396 -22.47 -15.12 -10.15
CA CYS A 396 -21.65 -15.12 -11.37
C CYS A 396 -20.53 -16.19 -11.36
N ILE A 397 -19.92 -16.45 -10.21
CA ILE A 397 -18.86 -17.47 -10.07
C ILE A 397 -19.39 -18.86 -9.71
N SER A 398 -20.71 -19.03 -9.58
CA SER A 398 -21.33 -20.31 -9.25
C SER A 398 -21.49 -21.21 -10.48
N THR A 399 -21.78 -22.49 -10.24
CA THR A 399 -22.13 -23.40 -11.34
C THR A 399 -23.46 -22.99 -11.99
N LYS A 400 -23.64 -23.35 -13.26
CA LYS A 400 -24.91 -23.13 -13.99
C LYS A 400 -26.13 -23.60 -13.22
N SER A 401 -26.07 -24.79 -12.61
CA SER A 401 -27.21 -25.33 -11.85
C SER A 401 -27.48 -24.50 -10.59
N PHE A 402 -26.44 -24.10 -9.87
CA PHE A 402 -26.59 -23.26 -8.68
C PHE A 402 -27.18 -21.89 -9.05
N PHE A 403 -26.66 -21.26 -10.12
CA PHE A 403 -27.14 -19.99 -10.63
C PHE A 403 -28.62 -20.04 -10.96
N LEU A 404 -29.06 -21.00 -11.78
CA LEU A 404 -30.45 -21.09 -12.24
C LEU A 404 -31.44 -21.32 -11.10
N ASN A 405 -31.03 -22.03 -10.04
CA ASN A 405 -31.86 -22.28 -8.87
C ASN A 405 -32.01 -21.03 -7.98
N ASN A 406 -30.99 -20.18 -7.94
CA ASN A 406 -30.87 -19.09 -6.95
C ASN A 406 -31.07 -17.68 -7.54
N TRP A 407 -30.94 -17.52 -8.86
CA TRP A 407 -31.16 -16.26 -9.56
C TRP A 407 -32.59 -15.73 -9.44
N PRO A 408 -33.67 -16.53 -9.67
CA PRO A 408 -35.04 -16.02 -9.61
C PRO A 408 -35.42 -15.32 -8.29
N PRO A 409 -35.16 -15.90 -7.09
CA PRO A 409 -35.48 -15.22 -5.83
C PRO A 409 -34.66 -13.94 -5.64
N PHE A 410 -33.39 -13.91 -6.06
CA PHE A 410 -32.58 -12.70 -6.00
C PHE A 410 -33.03 -11.61 -6.98
N MET A 411 -33.46 -12.00 -8.18
CA MET A 411 -34.08 -11.08 -9.14
C MET A 411 -35.34 -10.46 -8.55
N SER A 412 -36.24 -11.25 -7.94
CA SER A 412 -37.43 -10.73 -7.26
C SER A 412 -37.07 -9.75 -6.13
N LEU A 413 -36.02 -10.04 -5.35
CA LEU A 413 -35.51 -9.13 -4.34
C LEU A 413 -35.05 -7.80 -4.95
N CYS A 414 -34.24 -7.83 -6.01
CA CYS A 414 -33.78 -6.62 -6.70
C CYS A 414 -34.95 -5.78 -7.26
N LEU A 415 -35.92 -6.43 -7.90
CA LEU A 415 -37.11 -5.76 -8.44
C LEU A 415 -37.94 -5.07 -7.35
N SER A 416 -38.03 -5.68 -6.16
CA SER A 416 -38.76 -5.09 -5.01
C SER A 416 -38.13 -3.78 -4.50
N GLN A 417 -36.84 -3.56 -4.78
CA GLN A 417 -36.07 -2.40 -4.30
C GLN A 417 -35.91 -1.29 -5.34
N LEU A 418 -36.43 -1.45 -6.56
CA LEU A 418 -36.25 -0.47 -7.65
C LEU A 418 -36.82 0.92 -7.34
N LYS A 419 -37.85 0.99 -6.49
CA LYS A 419 -38.45 2.28 -6.05
C LYS A 419 -37.64 2.97 -4.94
N SER A 420 -36.65 2.28 -4.34
CA SER A 420 -35.80 2.86 -3.31
C SER A 420 -34.78 3.81 -3.93
N ARG A 421 -34.67 5.03 -3.41
CA ARG A 421 -33.71 6.04 -3.92
C ARG A 421 -32.27 5.55 -3.81
N ASP A 422 -31.94 4.86 -2.73
CA ASP A 422 -30.56 4.48 -2.42
C ASP A 422 -30.23 3.07 -2.98
N LEU A 423 -31.14 2.10 -2.82
CA LEU A 423 -30.95 0.73 -3.31
C LEU A 423 -31.28 0.52 -4.78
N GLY A 424 -32.10 1.37 -5.39
CA GLY A 424 -32.60 1.16 -6.76
C GLY A 424 -31.46 1.09 -7.77
N ARG A 425 -30.47 2.00 -7.64
CA ARG A 425 -29.28 2.01 -8.50
C ARG A 425 -28.45 0.73 -8.35
N VAL A 426 -28.19 0.30 -7.12
CA VAL A 426 -27.37 -0.90 -6.84
C VAL A 426 -28.08 -2.18 -7.28
N SER A 427 -29.39 -2.24 -7.09
CA SER A 427 -30.22 -3.36 -7.54
C SER A 427 -30.22 -3.47 -9.07
N LEU A 428 -30.35 -2.34 -9.76
CA LEU A 428 -30.30 -2.28 -11.22
C LEU A 428 -28.92 -2.71 -11.75
N GLU A 429 -27.84 -2.23 -11.14
CA GLU A 429 -26.47 -2.61 -11.52
C GLU A 429 -26.22 -4.11 -11.30
N SER A 430 -26.75 -4.67 -10.21
CA SER A 430 -26.69 -6.11 -9.92
C SER A 430 -27.43 -6.93 -10.98
N LEU A 431 -28.64 -6.52 -11.36
CA LEU A 431 -29.41 -7.17 -12.43
C LEU A 431 -28.70 -7.11 -13.77
N PHE A 432 -28.13 -5.94 -14.13
CA PHE A 432 -27.40 -5.77 -15.38
C PHE A 432 -26.21 -6.72 -15.47
N ARG A 433 -25.40 -6.83 -14.40
CA ARG A 433 -24.23 -7.72 -14.34
C ARG A 433 -24.57 -9.22 -14.34
N LEU A 434 -25.80 -9.59 -14.02
CA LEU A 434 -26.25 -11.00 -14.03
C LEU A 434 -26.84 -11.41 -15.39
N LEU A 435 -27.23 -10.44 -16.21
CA LEU A 435 -27.78 -10.65 -17.55
C LEU A 435 -26.72 -10.55 -18.65
N TRP A 436 -25.73 -9.68 -18.45
CA TRP A 436 -24.58 -9.49 -19.34
C TRP A 436 -23.42 -10.38 -18.93
#